data_AF-A0A9W8XUS0-F1
#
_entry.id   AF-A0A9W8XUS0-F1
#
_cell.length_a   1.000
_cell.length_b   1.000
_cell.length_c   1.000
_cell.angle_alpha   90.00
_cell.angle_beta   90.00
_cell.angle_gamma   90.00
#
_symmetry.space_group_name_H-M   'P 1'
#
loop_
_entity.id
_entity.type
_entity.pdbx_description
1 polymer ?
#
loop_
_entity_poly.entity_id
_entity_poly.type
_entity_poly.pdbx_seq_one_letter_code
_entity_poly.pdbx_strand_id
1 'polypeptide(L)'
;MTPMRPAMEPPEVDTPVILVSDFEEDPPITMKYVKGDNEIDFETVYRNIRTLSHHPGRGILSTDNESDPEPVFQMKECEPEFLEAFWNCASDLCDYFADFLPLDTATMQSVWFHLLDKLQEAAVLPHHYWVSGVPSCKHAEEFVTNTEFLMQEVMAFLIFPWDFPRLTPIINSDHLKPYPARAGKNGLRAWQQFLYKDSPGFFVPKSKRVYLHATQPATDNTDPEVHIPRGGLALIDSHTKRLRALTEKVSHDESDTDTDADALADFDRKVLQPINSLFCIAH
;
A
#
# COMPACT_ATOMS: atom_id res chain seq x y z
N MET A 1 41.48 -23.27 -30.92
CA MET A 1 40.93 -21.97 -31.34
C MET A 1 40.27 -21.36 -30.13
N THR A 2 40.88 -20.32 -29.56
CA THR A 2 40.36 -19.62 -28.38
C THR A 2 39.30 -18.62 -28.84
N PRO A 3 38.07 -18.66 -28.31
CA PRO A 3 37.07 -17.65 -28.67
C PRO A 3 37.58 -16.27 -28.22
N MET A 4 37.69 -15.35 -29.18
CA MET A 4 38.02 -13.96 -28.87
C MET A 4 36.91 -13.39 -27.99
N ARG A 5 37.28 -12.80 -26.85
CA ARG A 5 36.33 -12.06 -26.01
C ARG A 5 35.68 -10.97 -26.87
N PRO A 6 34.35 -10.83 -26.84
CA PRO A 6 33.69 -9.69 -27.46
C PRO A 6 34.29 -8.40 -26.90
N ALA A 7 34.54 -7.43 -27.79
CA ALA A 7 35.04 -6.12 -27.41
C ALA A 7 34.08 -5.53 -26.36
N MET A 8 34.62 -5.06 -25.24
CA MET A 8 33.83 -4.30 -24.26
C MET A 8 33.22 -3.11 -24.98
N GLU A 9 31.89 -3.04 -25.02
CA GLU A 9 31.20 -1.83 -25.43
C GLU A 9 31.63 -0.68 -24.52
N PRO A 10 31.83 0.53 -25.09
CA PRO A 10 32.17 1.70 -24.31
C PRO A 10 31.10 1.93 -23.23
N PRO A 11 31.48 2.43 -22.03
CA PRO A 11 30.52 2.69 -20.97
C PRO A 11 29.44 3.65 -21.48
N GLU A 12 28.18 3.26 -21.32
CA GLU A 12 27.04 4.13 -21.65
C GLU A 12 27.14 5.42 -20.83
N VAL A 13 27.03 6.56 -21.53
CA VAL A 13 26.97 7.85 -20.87
C VAL A 13 25.58 7.97 -20.27
N ASP A 14 25.50 7.85 -18.94
CA ASP A 14 24.24 7.96 -18.21
C ASP A 14 23.61 9.33 -18.47
N THR A 15 22.40 9.34 -19.01
CA THR A 15 21.73 10.56 -19.45
C THR A 15 21.19 11.28 -18.22
N PRO A 16 21.46 12.59 -18.05
CA PRO A 16 21.06 13.30 -16.84
C PRO A 16 19.54 13.36 -16.71
N VAL A 17 19.08 13.15 -15.48
CA VAL A 17 17.67 13.33 -15.10
C VAL A 17 17.43 14.80 -14.72
N ILE A 18 16.39 15.40 -15.28
CA ILE A 18 15.98 16.78 -15.03
C ILE A 18 14.56 16.78 -14.47
N LEU A 19 14.39 17.38 -13.29
CA LEU A 19 13.10 17.60 -12.63
C LEU A 19 12.80 19.10 -12.65
N VAL A 20 11.66 19.49 -13.20
CA VAL A 20 11.21 20.89 -13.21
C VAL A 20 10.10 21.05 -12.18
N SER A 21 10.40 21.73 -11.08
CA SER A 21 9.46 21.95 -9.98
C SER A 21 9.03 23.41 -9.87
N ASP A 22 7.77 23.61 -9.49
CA ASP A 22 7.24 24.91 -9.08
C ASP A 22 7.53 25.13 -7.60
N PHE A 23 8.22 26.22 -7.29
CA PHE A 23 8.63 26.62 -5.94
C PHE A 23 7.71 27.68 -5.33
N GLU A 24 6.65 28.08 -6.03
CA GLU A 24 5.60 28.92 -5.45
C GLU A 24 4.76 28.14 -4.41
N GLU A 25 4.75 26.81 -4.49
CA GLU A 25 4.09 25.91 -3.53
C GLU A 25 5.07 25.33 -2.49
N ASP A 26 4.57 25.06 -1.28
CA ASP A 26 5.32 24.43 -0.18
C ASP A 26 4.57 23.17 0.31
N PRO A 27 5.08 21.95 0.03
CA PRO A 27 6.34 21.65 -0.66
C PRO A 27 6.28 21.88 -2.18
N PRO A 28 7.43 22.08 -2.85
CA PRO A 28 7.50 22.25 -4.30
C PRO A 28 6.89 21.06 -5.06
N ILE A 29 6.10 21.33 -6.10
CA ILE A 29 5.48 20.32 -6.95
C ILE A 29 6.28 20.18 -8.24
N THR A 30 6.69 18.95 -8.57
CA THR A 30 7.37 18.65 -9.84
C THR A 30 6.35 18.57 -10.97
N MET A 31 6.44 19.48 -11.93
CA MET A 31 5.50 19.60 -13.05
C MET A 31 5.96 18.83 -14.29
N LYS A 32 7.28 18.63 -14.45
CA LYS A 32 7.84 17.98 -15.64
C LYS A 32 9.08 17.15 -15.30
N TYR A 33 9.17 15.98 -15.91
CA TYR A 33 10.26 15.01 -15.76
C TYR A 33 10.92 14.75 -17.12
N VAL A 34 12.25 14.82 -17.20
CA VAL A 34 12.98 14.60 -18.46
C VAL A 34 14.21 13.72 -18.22
N LYS A 35 14.37 12.66 -19.02
CA LYS A 35 15.57 11.80 -19.07
C LYS A 35 15.81 11.36 -20.51
N GLY A 36 16.72 12.05 -21.20
CA GLY A 36 16.98 11.78 -22.62
C GLY A 36 15.77 12.11 -23.48
N ASP A 37 15.26 11.10 -24.19
CA ASP A 37 14.06 11.22 -25.02
C ASP A 37 12.76 10.94 -24.24
N ASN A 38 12.87 10.51 -22.98
CA ASN A 38 11.72 10.30 -22.10
C ASN A 38 11.32 11.63 -21.44
N GLU A 39 10.10 12.08 -21.71
CA GLU A 39 9.53 13.32 -21.17
C GLU A 39 8.12 13.04 -20.62
N ILE A 40 7.91 13.35 -19.34
CA ILE A 40 6.61 13.19 -18.67
C ILE A 40 6.12 14.55 -18.19
N ASP A 41 4.95 14.95 -18.68
CA ASP A 41 4.19 16.10 -18.21
C ASP A 41 3.22 15.66 -17.11
N PHE A 42 3.52 16.05 -15.87
CA PHE A 42 2.77 15.56 -14.70
C PHE A 42 1.30 15.95 -14.74
N GLU A 43 0.98 17.19 -15.14
CA GLU A 43 -0.40 17.68 -15.17
C GLU A 43 -1.25 16.87 -16.17
N THR A 44 -0.66 16.58 -17.33
CA THR A 44 -1.30 15.79 -18.38
C THR A 44 -1.58 14.36 -17.89
N VAL A 45 -0.57 13.69 -17.33
CA VAL A 45 -0.71 12.31 -16.81
C VAL A 45 -1.72 12.25 -15.67
N TYR A 46 -1.63 13.18 -14.72
CA TYR A 46 -2.55 13.29 -13.59
C TYR A 46 -4.02 13.41 -14.06
N ARG A 47 -4.27 14.30 -15.03
CA ARG A 47 -5.61 14.52 -15.59
C ARG A 47 -6.12 13.28 -16.32
N ASN A 48 -5.28 12.68 -17.17
CA ASN A 48 -5.65 11.49 -17.94
C ASN A 48 -6.06 10.36 -16.99
N ILE A 49 -5.22 10.00 -16.03
CA ILE A 49 -5.49 8.93 -15.06
C ILE A 49 -6.76 9.19 -14.26
N ARG A 50 -6.98 10.41 -13.76
CA ARG A 50 -8.19 10.73 -12.98
C ARG A 50 -9.48 10.60 -13.78
N THR A 51 -9.42 10.79 -15.10
CA THR A 51 -10.58 10.69 -15.97
C THR A 51 -10.86 9.27 -16.48
N LEU A 52 -9.89 8.33 -16.38
CA LEU A 52 -10.03 6.97 -16.90
C LEU A 52 -11.26 6.22 -16.37
N SER A 53 -11.55 6.34 -15.08
CA SER A 53 -12.70 5.67 -14.46
C SER A 53 -14.05 6.13 -15.03
N HIS A 54 -14.10 7.34 -15.59
CA HIS A 54 -15.29 7.93 -16.21
C HIS A 54 -15.14 8.10 -17.72
N HIS A 55 -14.18 7.41 -18.34
CA HIS A 55 -13.92 7.53 -19.77
C HIS A 55 -15.15 7.07 -20.58
N PRO A 56 -15.61 7.83 -21.59
CA PRO A 56 -16.85 7.52 -22.32
C PRO A 56 -16.79 6.21 -23.13
N GLY A 57 -15.58 5.80 -23.50
CA GLY A 57 -15.30 4.52 -24.14
C GLY A 57 -15.17 3.34 -23.17
N ARG A 58 -15.30 3.54 -21.85
CA ARG A 58 -15.30 2.43 -20.89
C ARG A 58 -16.60 1.64 -21.07
N GLY A 59 -16.50 0.31 -20.98
CA GLY A 59 -17.67 -0.57 -21.06
C GLY A 59 -18.68 -0.22 -19.97
N ILE A 60 -19.97 -0.46 -20.24
CA ILE A 60 -21.07 -0.16 -19.32
C ILE A 60 -21.98 -1.37 -19.25
N LEU A 61 -22.36 -1.77 -18.04
CA LEU A 61 -23.39 -2.77 -17.80
C LEU A 61 -24.67 -2.04 -17.38
N SER A 62 -25.73 -2.16 -18.17
CA SER A 62 -27.06 -1.62 -17.89
C SER A 62 -28.07 -2.74 -17.66
N THR A 63 -29.07 -2.49 -16.82
CA THR A 63 -30.20 -3.40 -16.59
C THR A 63 -31.46 -2.76 -17.15
N ASP A 64 -32.09 -3.39 -18.14
CA ASP A 64 -33.15 -2.73 -18.90
C ASP A 64 -34.50 -2.66 -18.17
N ASN A 65 -34.69 -3.35 -17.04
CA ASN A 65 -35.92 -3.29 -16.25
C ASN A 65 -35.64 -3.51 -14.76
N GLU A 66 -35.79 -2.46 -13.94
CA GLU A 66 -35.80 -2.59 -12.46
C GLU A 66 -37.04 -3.35 -11.94
N SER A 67 -38.07 -3.52 -12.78
CA SER A 67 -39.37 -4.09 -12.38
C SER A 67 -39.56 -5.57 -12.75
N ASP A 68 -38.65 -6.17 -13.52
CA ASP A 68 -38.76 -7.58 -13.89
C ASP A 68 -38.10 -8.51 -12.87
N PRO A 69 -38.69 -9.69 -12.60
CA PRO A 69 -38.13 -10.67 -11.67
C PRO A 69 -36.82 -11.29 -12.17
N GLU A 70 -36.51 -11.19 -13.46
CA GLU A 70 -35.23 -11.61 -14.06
C GLU A 70 -34.58 -10.41 -14.78
N PRO A 71 -33.55 -9.78 -14.18
CA PRO A 71 -32.89 -8.62 -14.80
C PRO A 71 -32.16 -9.05 -16.07
N VAL A 72 -32.54 -8.45 -17.21
CA VAL A 72 -31.81 -8.60 -18.46
C VAL A 72 -30.65 -7.61 -18.46
N PHE A 73 -29.43 -8.14 -18.40
CA PHE A 73 -28.21 -7.36 -18.50
C PHE A 73 -27.91 -7.03 -19.96
N GLN A 74 -27.82 -5.74 -20.27
CA GLN A 74 -27.27 -5.22 -21.51
C GLN A 74 -25.88 -4.65 -21.27
N MET A 75 -25.03 -4.76 -22.28
CA MET A 75 -23.64 -4.40 -22.14
C MET A 75 -23.17 -3.62 -23.35
N LYS A 76 -22.57 -2.46 -23.09
CA LYS A 76 -21.75 -1.73 -24.05
C LYS A 76 -20.31 -2.23 -23.91
N GLU A 77 -19.72 -2.74 -25.00
CA GLU A 77 -18.31 -3.11 -25.03
C GLU A 77 -17.41 -1.89 -24.84
N CYS A 78 -16.20 -2.08 -24.27
CA CYS A 78 -15.23 -0.99 -24.21
C CYS A 78 -14.76 -0.65 -25.63
N GLU A 79 -14.59 0.64 -25.87
CA GLU A 79 -14.08 1.19 -27.11
C GLU A 79 -12.54 1.15 -27.11
N PRO A 80 -11.89 0.95 -28.27
CA PRO A 80 -10.43 0.91 -28.37
C PRO A 80 -9.73 2.14 -27.78
N GLU A 81 -10.35 3.31 -27.88
CA GLU A 81 -9.85 4.59 -27.37
C GLU A 81 -9.68 4.56 -25.85
N PHE A 82 -10.56 3.87 -25.11
CA PHE A 82 -10.38 3.68 -23.67
C PHE A 82 -9.19 2.80 -23.36
N LEU A 83 -9.03 1.69 -24.10
CA LEU A 83 -7.93 0.76 -23.89
C LEU A 83 -6.59 1.43 -24.18
N GLU A 84 -6.50 2.18 -25.27
CA GLU A 84 -5.32 2.98 -25.61
C GLU A 84 -5.00 4.02 -24.53
N ALA A 85 -6.01 4.79 -24.08
CA ALA A 85 -5.81 5.76 -23.01
C ALA A 85 -5.33 5.11 -21.71
N PHE A 86 -5.87 3.94 -21.35
CA PHE A 86 -5.46 3.19 -20.17
C PHE A 86 -3.99 2.75 -20.28
N TRP A 87 -3.59 2.14 -21.41
CA TRP A 87 -2.23 1.65 -21.60
C TRP A 87 -1.19 2.77 -21.73
N ASN A 88 -1.55 3.91 -22.31
CA ASN A 88 -0.69 5.10 -22.33
C ASN A 88 -0.42 5.59 -20.89
N CYS A 89 -1.47 5.71 -20.07
CA CYS A 89 -1.30 6.09 -18.66
C CYS A 89 -0.46 5.07 -17.86
N ALA A 90 -0.62 3.78 -18.16
CA ALA A 90 0.18 2.73 -17.56
C ALA A 90 1.66 2.85 -17.96
N SER A 91 1.94 3.16 -19.23
CA SER A 91 3.30 3.42 -19.73
C SER A 91 3.92 4.62 -19.01
N ASP A 92 3.22 5.75 -18.93
CA ASP A 92 3.70 6.95 -18.24
C ASP A 92 4.07 6.66 -16.77
N LEU A 93 3.28 5.83 -16.09
CA LEU A 93 3.58 5.38 -14.74
C LEU A 93 4.80 4.46 -14.68
N CYS A 94 4.96 3.53 -15.63
CA CYS A 94 6.15 2.70 -15.71
C CYS A 94 7.41 3.54 -15.92
N ASP A 95 7.34 4.51 -16.84
CA ASP A 95 8.43 5.44 -17.12
C ASP A 95 8.77 6.27 -15.88
N TYR A 96 7.76 6.76 -15.15
CA TYR A 96 7.96 7.42 -13.85
C TYR A 96 8.72 6.52 -12.85
N PHE A 97 8.21 5.31 -12.61
CA PHE A 97 8.76 4.42 -11.60
C PHE A 97 10.15 3.89 -11.96
N ALA A 98 10.45 3.72 -13.25
CA ALA A 98 11.74 3.27 -13.73
C ALA A 98 12.82 4.35 -13.60
N ASP A 99 12.52 5.58 -14.03
CA ASP A 99 13.54 6.59 -14.26
C ASP A 99 13.63 7.67 -13.18
N PHE A 100 12.50 7.97 -12.51
CA PHE A 100 12.39 9.19 -11.71
C PHE A 100 12.12 8.94 -10.23
N LEU A 101 11.47 7.81 -9.87
CA LEU A 101 11.13 7.46 -8.49
C LEU A 101 12.31 7.64 -7.50
N PRO A 102 13.56 7.18 -7.78
CA PRO A 102 14.65 7.28 -6.81
C PRO A 102 15.15 8.71 -6.54
N LEU A 103 14.84 9.66 -7.44
CA LEU A 103 15.37 11.02 -7.42
C LEU A 103 14.33 12.07 -7.00
N ASP A 104 13.06 11.68 -6.96
CA ASP A 104 11.96 12.59 -6.66
C ASP A 104 11.76 12.81 -5.14
N THR A 105 10.95 13.80 -4.80
CA THR A 105 10.60 14.11 -3.42
C THR A 105 9.58 13.11 -2.87
N ALA A 106 9.59 12.88 -1.54
CA ALA A 106 8.62 11.99 -0.90
C ALA A 106 7.15 12.42 -1.15
N THR A 107 6.90 13.72 -1.23
CA THR A 107 5.57 14.26 -1.57
C THR A 107 5.16 13.84 -2.96
N MET A 108 5.99 14.09 -3.98
CA MET A 108 5.66 13.71 -5.35
C MET A 108 5.54 12.19 -5.50
N GLN A 109 6.44 11.41 -4.89
CA GLN A 109 6.33 9.95 -4.85
C GLN A 109 4.95 9.50 -4.35
N SER A 110 4.46 10.08 -3.24
CA SER A 110 3.13 9.77 -2.72
C SER A 110 1.99 10.08 -3.70
N VAL A 111 2.12 11.15 -4.47
CA VAL A 111 1.14 11.54 -5.48
C VAL A 111 1.15 10.56 -6.65
N TRP A 112 2.32 10.10 -7.08
CA TRP A 112 2.46 9.09 -8.12
C TRP A 112 1.93 7.71 -7.69
N PHE A 113 2.17 7.31 -6.43
CA PHE A 113 1.50 6.12 -5.87
C PHE A 113 -0.02 6.26 -5.83
N HIS A 114 -0.53 7.45 -5.50
CA HIS A 114 -1.96 7.69 -5.58
C HIS A 114 -2.49 7.58 -7.02
N LEU A 115 -1.73 8.01 -8.04
CA LEU A 115 -2.10 7.81 -9.43
C LEU A 115 -2.09 6.33 -9.83
N LEU A 116 -1.16 5.54 -9.31
CA LEU A 116 -1.18 4.08 -9.48
C LEU A 116 -2.46 3.46 -8.89
N ASP A 117 -2.87 3.87 -7.67
CA ASP A 117 -4.14 3.42 -7.08
C ASP A 117 -5.34 3.78 -7.99
N LYS A 118 -5.34 4.97 -8.58
CA LYS A 118 -6.38 5.39 -9.53
C LYS A 118 -6.38 4.61 -10.84
N LEU A 119 -5.21 4.25 -11.35
CA LEU A 119 -5.11 3.34 -12.48
C LEU A 119 -5.69 1.96 -12.13
N GLN A 120 -5.37 1.42 -10.96
CA GLN A 120 -5.90 0.14 -10.48
C GLN A 120 -7.44 0.17 -10.33
N GLU A 121 -8.00 1.25 -9.77
CA GLU A 121 -9.45 1.46 -9.72
C GLU A 121 -10.09 1.45 -11.12
N ALA A 122 -9.45 2.10 -12.09
CA ALA A 122 -9.94 2.14 -13.48
C ALA A 122 -9.84 0.78 -14.19
N ALA A 123 -8.86 -0.05 -13.80
CA ALA A 123 -8.66 -1.38 -14.38
C ALA A 123 -9.74 -2.40 -13.98
N VAL A 124 -10.48 -2.14 -12.89
CA VAL A 124 -11.64 -2.97 -12.53
C VAL A 124 -12.77 -2.69 -13.52
N LEU A 125 -12.95 -3.53 -14.53
CA LEU A 125 -14.05 -3.38 -15.48
C LEU A 125 -15.40 -3.63 -14.80
N PRO A 126 -16.51 -2.98 -15.22
CA PRO A 126 -17.84 -3.13 -14.58
C PRO A 126 -18.51 -4.49 -14.82
N HIS A 127 -17.77 -5.43 -15.37
CA HIS A 127 -18.19 -6.76 -15.74
C HIS A 127 -17.00 -7.70 -15.60
N HIS A 128 -17.29 -8.96 -15.30
CA HIS A 128 -16.29 -9.98 -15.03
C HIS A 128 -16.51 -11.13 -15.99
N TYR A 129 -15.50 -11.47 -16.80
CA TYR A 129 -15.61 -12.54 -17.79
C TYR A 129 -15.83 -13.92 -17.15
N TRP A 130 -15.49 -14.08 -15.88
CA TRP A 130 -15.69 -15.32 -15.11
C TRP A 130 -17.07 -15.45 -14.45
N VAL A 131 -17.94 -14.42 -14.53
CA VAL A 131 -19.29 -14.50 -13.94
C VAL A 131 -20.26 -15.04 -14.98
N SER A 132 -20.71 -16.28 -14.77
CA SER A 132 -21.67 -16.94 -15.64
C SER A 132 -22.99 -16.18 -15.71
N GLY A 133 -23.53 -15.99 -16.92
CA GLY A 133 -24.80 -15.30 -17.16
C GLY A 133 -24.71 -13.78 -17.26
N VAL A 134 -23.55 -13.17 -16.98
CA VAL A 134 -23.31 -11.74 -17.20
C VAL A 134 -22.52 -11.56 -18.51
N PRO A 135 -22.98 -10.71 -19.45
CA PRO A 135 -22.23 -10.43 -20.67
C PRO A 135 -20.87 -9.78 -20.34
N SER A 136 -19.84 -10.12 -21.12
CA SER A 136 -18.49 -9.58 -20.97
C SER A 136 -17.89 -9.15 -22.32
N CYS A 137 -16.98 -8.16 -22.29
CA CYS A 137 -16.22 -7.75 -23.48
C CYS A 137 -15.37 -8.91 -24.00
N LYS A 138 -15.19 -8.97 -25.31
CA LYS A 138 -14.28 -9.94 -25.96
C LYS A 138 -12.84 -9.84 -25.45
N HIS A 139 -12.40 -8.64 -25.07
CA HIS A 139 -11.06 -8.39 -24.56
C HIS A 139 -10.97 -8.47 -23.02
N ALA A 140 -12.05 -8.77 -22.30
CA ALA A 140 -12.06 -8.66 -20.84
C ALA A 140 -11.05 -9.61 -20.16
N GLU A 141 -10.93 -10.83 -20.67
CA GLU A 141 -9.98 -11.83 -20.17
C GLU A 141 -8.52 -11.40 -20.40
N GLU A 142 -8.20 -11.00 -21.62
CA GLU A 142 -6.86 -10.51 -21.97
C GLU A 142 -6.51 -9.25 -21.18
N PHE A 143 -7.43 -8.29 -21.07
CA PHE A 143 -7.21 -7.04 -20.34
C PHE A 143 -6.93 -7.29 -18.86
N VAL A 144 -7.70 -8.16 -18.20
CA VAL A 144 -7.48 -8.50 -16.79
C VAL A 144 -6.13 -9.19 -16.62
N THR A 145 -5.81 -10.17 -17.47
CA THR A 145 -4.53 -10.90 -17.43
C THR A 145 -3.33 -9.96 -17.60
N ASN A 146 -3.40 -9.06 -18.59
CA ASN A 146 -2.33 -8.11 -18.87
C ASN A 146 -2.19 -7.05 -17.75
N THR A 147 -3.30 -6.61 -17.17
CA THR A 147 -3.28 -5.69 -16.03
C THR A 147 -2.66 -6.34 -14.80
N GLU A 148 -3.04 -7.59 -14.49
CA GLU A 148 -2.44 -8.33 -13.37
C GLU A 148 -0.94 -8.51 -13.57
N PHE A 149 -0.51 -8.87 -14.79
CA PHE A 149 0.89 -8.95 -15.14
C PHE A 149 1.63 -7.61 -14.99
N LEU A 150 1.06 -6.52 -15.51
CA LEU A 150 1.60 -5.17 -15.34
C LEU A 150 1.80 -4.83 -13.86
N MET A 151 0.79 -5.09 -13.02
CA MET A 151 0.84 -4.71 -11.60
C MET A 151 1.81 -5.61 -10.79
N GLN A 152 1.78 -6.92 -11.02
CA GLN A 152 2.54 -7.89 -10.22
C GLN A 152 3.99 -8.04 -10.68
N GLU A 153 4.25 -7.99 -11.98
CA GLU A 153 5.57 -8.29 -12.53
C GLU A 153 6.33 -7.03 -12.90
N VAL A 154 5.67 -6.05 -13.53
CA VAL A 154 6.35 -4.84 -14.01
C VAL A 154 6.42 -3.78 -12.92
N MET A 155 5.28 -3.26 -12.46
CA MET A 155 5.24 -2.18 -11.47
C MET A 155 5.90 -2.59 -10.15
N ALA A 156 5.63 -3.80 -9.65
CA ALA A 156 6.27 -4.29 -8.43
C ALA A 156 7.79 -4.38 -8.57
N PHE A 157 8.31 -4.79 -9.74
CA PHE A 157 9.75 -4.83 -10.00
C PHE A 157 10.36 -3.44 -10.09
N LEU A 158 9.67 -2.47 -10.71
CA LEU A 158 10.14 -1.08 -10.82
C LEU A 158 10.17 -0.38 -9.47
N ILE A 159 9.13 -0.57 -8.64
CA ILE A 159 9.04 0.05 -7.32
C ILE A 159 10.01 -0.60 -6.33
N PHE A 160 10.16 -1.93 -6.41
CA PHE A 160 11.02 -2.71 -5.53
C PHE A 160 11.98 -3.56 -6.37
N PRO A 161 13.04 -2.96 -6.95
CA PRO A 161 14.04 -3.72 -7.68
C PRO A 161 14.61 -4.80 -6.75
N TRP A 162 14.60 -6.03 -7.25
CA TRP A 162 14.75 -7.29 -6.50
C TRP A 162 16.12 -7.52 -5.80
N ASP A 163 16.90 -6.47 -5.56
CA ASP A 163 18.13 -6.54 -4.77
C ASP A 163 17.88 -6.75 -3.27
N PHE A 164 16.61 -6.74 -2.83
CA PHE A 164 16.26 -7.37 -1.57
C PHE A 164 16.27 -8.89 -1.78
N PRO A 165 17.16 -9.66 -1.11
CA PRO A 165 17.11 -11.11 -1.16
C PRO A 165 15.69 -11.49 -0.79
N ARG A 166 14.92 -12.07 -1.76
CA ARG A 166 13.48 -12.40 -1.64
C ARG A 166 13.19 -12.52 -0.17
N LEU A 167 12.60 -11.48 0.43
CA LEU A 167 12.28 -11.52 1.85
C LEU A 167 11.43 -12.76 1.95
N THR A 168 12.03 -13.83 2.48
CA THR A 168 11.30 -15.05 2.80
C THR A 168 10.12 -14.51 3.57
N PRO A 169 8.89 -14.77 3.12
CA PRO A 169 7.73 -14.07 3.64
C PRO A 169 7.88 -14.06 5.16
N ILE A 170 7.75 -12.88 5.79
CA ILE A 170 7.97 -12.75 7.24
C ILE A 170 7.09 -13.78 7.99
N ILE A 171 6.02 -14.20 7.32
CA ILE A 171 5.30 -15.44 7.53
C ILE A 171 5.83 -16.50 6.56
N ASN A 172 6.93 -17.16 6.93
CA ASN A 172 7.37 -18.33 6.18
C ASN A 172 6.21 -19.33 6.27
N SER A 173 5.63 -19.77 5.15
CA SER A 173 4.62 -20.85 5.19
C SER A 173 5.21 -22.13 5.83
N ASP A 174 6.54 -22.23 5.85
CA ASP A 174 7.29 -23.23 6.62
C ASP A 174 7.34 -22.95 8.13
N HIS A 175 6.60 -21.97 8.66
CA HIS A 175 6.29 -21.84 10.09
C HIS A 175 5.01 -22.57 10.49
N LEU A 176 4.24 -23.09 9.52
CA LEU A 176 3.21 -24.11 9.76
C LEU A 176 3.77 -25.55 9.64
N LYS A 177 5.04 -25.69 9.25
CA LYS A 177 5.77 -26.95 9.34
C LYS A 177 6.89 -26.81 10.38
N PRO A 178 7.05 -27.73 11.34
CA PRO A 178 8.12 -27.62 12.32
C PRO A 178 9.45 -27.94 11.62
N TYR A 179 10.29 -26.93 11.36
CA TYR A 179 11.68 -27.15 10.93
C TYR A 179 12.69 -26.64 11.98
N PRO A 180 13.80 -27.37 12.22
CA PRO A 180 14.62 -27.16 13.41
C PRO A 180 15.68 -26.07 13.19
N ALA A 181 15.51 -25.00 13.97
CA ALA A 181 16.51 -24.11 14.59
C ALA A 181 17.90 -23.92 13.94
N ARG A 182 18.19 -22.66 13.56
CA ARG A 182 19.34 -21.78 13.97
C ARG A 182 19.38 -20.61 12.96
N ALA A 183 19.41 -19.31 13.29
CA ALA A 183 19.95 -18.61 14.45
C ALA A 183 19.22 -17.26 14.70
N GLY A 184 18.22 -17.28 15.58
CA GLY A 184 17.91 -16.17 16.50
C GLY A 184 18.30 -16.62 17.92
N LYS A 185 17.98 -15.89 19.00
CA LYS A 185 17.92 -16.54 20.33
C LYS A 185 17.05 -17.79 20.16
N ASN A 186 17.60 -18.98 20.39
CA ASN A 186 16.85 -20.23 20.22
C ASN A 186 15.54 -20.09 21.02
N GLY A 187 14.42 -20.05 20.29
CA GLY A 187 13.08 -19.89 20.85
C GLY A 187 12.28 -18.67 20.38
N LEU A 188 12.86 -17.63 19.77
CA LEU A 188 12.11 -16.38 19.47
C LEU A 188 12.33 -15.79 18.06
N ARG A 189 11.23 -15.39 17.40
CA ARG A 189 11.17 -14.76 16.05
C ARG A 189 11.56 -13.27 16.07
N ALA A 190 11.91 -12.70 14.92
CA ALA A 190 12.35 -11.30 14.79
C ALA A 190 11.31 -10.30 15.34
N TRP A 191 10.03 -10.51 15.06
CA TRP A 191 8.95 -9.68 15.62
C TRP A 191 8.81 -9.86 17.14
N GLN A 192 9.07 -11.06 17.69
CA GLN A 192 9.04 -11.30 19.13
C GLN A 192 10.09 -10.48 19.88
N GLN A 193 11.21 -10.11 19.24
CA GLN A 193 12.26 -9.30 19.88
C GLN A 193 11.78 -7.88 20.21
N PHE A 194 10.80 -7.35 19.47
CA PHE A 194 10.17 -6.06 19.75
C PHE A 194 9.18 -6.12 20.93
N LEU A 195 8.74 -7.33 21.31
CA LEU A 195 7.63 -7.56 22.23
C LEU A 195 8.05 -8.01 23.63
N TYR A 196 9.34 -8.24 23.88
CA TYR A 196 9.84 -8.56 25.22
C TYR A 196 10.04 -7.32 26.09
N LYS A 197 9.91 -7.52 27.40
CA LYS A 197 10.35 -6.59 28.44
C LYS A 197 11.82 -6.22 28.18
N ASP A 198 12.09 -4.92 28.18
CA ASP A 198 13.39 -4.28 27.87
C ASP A 198 13.83 -4.28 26.39
N SER A 199 12.91 -4.45 25.43
CA SER A 199 13.24 -4.26 24.02
C SER A 199 13.71 -2.81 23.74
N PRO A 200 14.73 -2.63 22.88
CA PRO A 200 15.39 -1.34 22.67
C PRO A 200 14.53 -0.42 21.80
N GLY A 201 13.55 0.24 22.42
CA GLY A 201 12.72 1.28 21.81
C GLY A 201 11.41 1.36 22.58
N PHE A 202 11.15 2.31 23.47
CA PHE A 202 11.17 3.74 23.17
C PHE A 202 11.36 4.62 24.42
N PHE A 203 11.68 4.07 25.59
CA PHE A 203 11.83 4.86 26.84
C PHE A 203 12.95 4.41 27.78
N VAL A 204 13.86 3.54 27.34
CA VAL A 204 15.01 3.11 28.17
C VAL A 204 16.11 4.19 28.11
N PRO A 205 16.45 4.86 29.24
CA PRO A 205 17.57 5.78 29.29
C PRO A 205 18.84 5.08 28.81
N LYS A 206 19.73 5.78 28.07
CA LYS A 206 20.95 5.18 27.48
C LYS A 206 21.74 4.32 28.47
N SER A 207 21.77 4.70 29.75
CA SER A 207 22.46 4.01 30.85
C SER A 207 21.86 2.66 31.26
N LYS A 208 20.60 2.38 30.90
CA LYS A 208 19.90 1.12 31.23
C LYS A 208 19.71 0.19 30.02
N ARG A 209 20.26 0.55 28.86
CA ARG A 209 20.22 -0.29 27.66
C ARG A 209 21.21 -1.44 27.83
N VAL A 210 20.71 -2.66 27.89
CA VAL A 210 21.55 -3.87 27.96
C VAL A 210 21.99 -4.22 26.53
N TYR A 211 23.25 -3.93 26.21
CA TYR A 211 23.88 -4.40 24.98
C TYR A 211 24.45 -5.80 25.21
N LEU A 212 24.29 -6.69 24.23
CA LEU A 212 24.53 -8.12 24.37
C LEU A 212 26.03 -8.46 24.37
N HIS A 213 26.72 -8.16 25.47
CA HIS A 213 28.03 -8.72 25.86
C HIS A 213 28.14 -8.93 27.37
N ALA A 214 27.07 -9.39 28.03
CA ALA A 214 27.15 -9.89 29.40
C ALA A 214 26.27 -11.13 29.54
N THR A 215 26.93 -12.27 29.62
CA THR A 215 26.37 -13.58 29.95
C THR A 215 25.77 -13.56 31.36
N GLN A 216 24.46 -13.76 31.47
CA GLN A 216 23.83 -14.19 32.73
C GLN A 216 23.02 -15.46 32.50
N PRO A 217 23.13 -16.46 33.41
CA PRO A 217 22.35 -17.69 33.34
C PRO A 217 20.94 -17.48 33.91
N ALA A 218 19.97 -18.18 33.31
CA ALA A 218 18.56 -18.08 33.62
C ALA A 218 18.16 -18.94 34.84
N THR A 219 17.38 -18.36 35.74
CA THR A 219 16.55 -19.06 36.73
C THR A 219 15.24 -18.29 36.83
N ASP A 220 14.09 -18.87 36.47
CA ASP A 220 13.13 -19.43 37.44
C ASP A 220 11.79 -19.78 36.76
N ASN A 221 11.14 -20.83 37.25
CA ASN A 221 9.81 -21.27 36.82
C ASN A 221 8.74 -20.32 37.36
N THR A 222 8.35 -19.33 36.58
CA THR A 222 7.16 -18.50 36.85
C THR A 222 6.18 -18.62 35.68
N ASP A 223 4.89 -18.58 36.01
CA ASP A 223 3.77 -18.68 35.08
C ASP A 223 4.02 -17.85 33.80
N PRO A 224 3.61 -18.32 32.61
CA PRO A 224 3.86 -17.62 31.37
C PRO A 224 3.18 -16.24 31.41
N GLU A 225 3.97 -15.21 31.72
CA GLU A 225 3.54 -13.82 31.69
C GLU A 225 3.23 -13.45 30.23
N VAL A 226 1.94 -13.38 29.89
CA VAL A 226 1.49 -13.00 28.55
C VAL A 226 1.72 -11.50 28.39
N HIS A 227 2.81 -11.14 27.71
CA HIS A 227 3.14 -9.74 27.43
C HIS A 227 2.31 -9.20 26.28
N ILE A 228 1.44 -8.23 26.58
CA ILE A 228 0.69 -7.49 25.57
C ILE A 228 1.65 -6.56 24.83
N PRO A 229 1.66 -6.55 23.47
CA PRO A 229 2.49 -5.67 22.66
C PRO A 229 2.33 -4.20 23.04
N ARG A 230 3.29 -3.63 23.77
CA ARG A 230 3.22 -2.21 24.19
C ARG A 230 3.26 -1.25 23.01
N GLY A 231 3.92 -1.62 21.91
CA GLY A 231 3.88 -0.84 20.67
C GLY A 231 2.48 -0.79 20.03
N GLY A 232 1.80 -1.94 19.98
CA GLY A 232 0.41 -2.02 19.52
C GLY A 232 -0.54 -1.24 20.43
N LEU A 233 -0.37 -1.37 21.75
CA LEU A 233 -1.13 -0.57 22.73
C LEU A 233 -0.86 0.94 22.59
N ALA A 234 0.38 1.35 22.33
CA ALA A 234 0.72 2.75 22.12
C ALA A 234 0.11 3.32 20.83
N LEU A 235 0.05 2.52 19.76
CA LEU A 235 -0.66 2.90 18.53
C LEU A 235 -2.17 3.03 18.79
N ILE A 236 -2.78 2.05 19.45
CA ILE A 236 -4.21 2.10 19.81
C ILE A 236 -4.50 3.30 20.70
N ASP A 237 -3.66 3.59 21.70
CA ASP A 237 -3.77 4.76 22.58
C ASP A 237 -3.66 6.08 21.80
N SER A 238 -2.69 6.18 20.88
CA SER A 238 -2.51 7.36 20.02
C SER A 238 -3.73 7.60 19.12
N HIS A 239 -4.24 6.56 18.47
CA HIS A 239 -5.44 6.65 17.64
C HIS A 239 -6.69 7.00 18.47
N THR A 240 -6.83 6.39 19.65
CA THR A 240 -7.94 6.70 20.57
C THR A 240 -7.93 8.16 21.00
N LYS A 241 -6.76 8.70 21.35
CA LYS A 241 -6.59 10.12 21.69
C LYS A 241 -6.95 11.04 20.53
N ARG A 242 -6.49 10.71 19.31
CA ARG A 242 -6.80 11.49 18.10
C ARG A 242 -8.31 11.48 17.79
N LEU A 243 -8.97 10.33 17.95
CA LEU A 243 -10.41 10.22 17.74
C LEU A 243 -11.20 10.99 18.79
N ARG A 244 -10.82 10.95 20.08
CA ARG A 244 -11.45 11.78 21.11
C ARG A 244 -11.36 13.27 20.82
N ALA A 245 -10.18 13.75 20.41
CA ALA A 245 -10.01 15.14 20.03
C ALA A 245 -10.86 15.55 18.81
N LEU A 246 -11.09 14.62 17.87
CA LEU A 246 -12.01 14.84 16.76
C LEU A 246 -13.48 14.87 17.22
N THR A 247 -13.87 13.96 18.11
CA THR A 247 -15.23 13.93 18.68
C THR A 247 -15.54 15.23 19.43
N GLU A 248 -14.61 15.72 20.26
CA GLU A 248 -14.74 17.02 20.96
C GLU A 248 -14.92 18.18 19.99
N LYS A 249 -14.18 18.15 18.87
CA LYS A 249 -14.30 19.20 17.85
C LYS A 249 -15.66 19.17 17.15
N VAL A 250 -16.16 17.98 16.82
CA VAL A 250 -17.46 17.81 16.14
C VAL A 250 -18.62 18.15 17.08
N SER A 251 -18.57 17.73 18.35
CA SER A 251 -19.62 18.05 19.33
C SER A 251 -19.73 19.56 19.58
N HIS A 252 -18.60 20.27 19.53
CA HIS A 252 -18.58 21.73 19.68
C HIS A 252 -19.25 22.45 18.49
N ASP A 253 -19.12 21.90 17.28
CA ASP A 253 -19.67 22.48 16.06
C ASP A 253 -21.18 22.19 15.89
N GLU A 254 -21.69 21.09 16.46
CA GLU A 254 -23.09 20.62 16.34
C GLU A 254 -24.05 21.17 17.41
N SER A 255 -23.71 22.29 18.06
CA SER A 255 -24.41 22.83 19.24
C SER A 255 -25.93 22.96 19.07
N ASP A 256 -26.67 21.95 19.51
CA ASP A 256 -27.99 22.07 20.12
C ASP A 256 -28.23 20.85 21.04
N THR A 257 -28.03 21.08 22.34
CA THR A 257 -28.52 20.32 23.51
C THR A 257 -27.71 19.16 24.12
N ASP A 258 -26.76 18.52 23.43
CA ASP A 258 -25.92 17.49 24.08
C ASP A 258 -24.62 18.09 24.63
N THR A 259 -24.29 17.79 25.89
CA THR A 259 -23.04 18.27 26.49
C THR A 259 -21.84 17.50 25.92
N ASP A 260 -20.70 18.16 25.68
CA ASP A 260 -19.47 17.52 25.18
C ASP A 260 -19.08 16.25 25.97
N ALA A 261 -19.41 16.24 27.25
CA ALA A 261 -19.21 15.09 28.14
C ALA A 261 -20.04 13.87 27.74
N ASP A 262 -21.29 14.06 27.31
CA ASP A 262 -22.19 12.99 26.87
C ASP A 262 -21.73 12.39 25.53
N ALA A 263 -21.26 13.23 24.61
CA ALA A 263 -20.71 12.79 23.31
C ALA A 263 -19.43 11.95 23.49
N LEU A 264 -18.53 12.38 24.37
CA LEU A 264 -17.32 11.61 24.70
C LEU A 264 -17.65 10.29 25.42
N ALA A 265 -18.63 10.30 26.33
CA ALA A 265 -19.06 9.10 27.02
C ALA A 265 -19.70 8.09 26.06
N ASP A 266 -20.49 8.54 25.08
CA ASP A 266 -21.06 7.68 24.04
C ASP A 266 -19.98 7.12 23.11
N PHE A 267 -19.01 7.95 22.70
CA PHE A 267 -17.85 7.50 21.92
C PHE A 267 -17.06 6.40 22.65
N ASP A 268 -16.69 6.64 23.90
CA ASP A 268 -15.94 5.68 24.71
C ASP A 268 -16.71 4.38 24.91
N ARG A 269 -18.04 4.46 25.11
CA ARG A 269 -18.91 3.29 25.19
C ARG A 269 -18.85 2.46 23.90
N LYS A 270 -18.96 3.11 22.73
CA LYS A 270 -18.97 2.41 21.43
C LYS A 270 -17.61 1.83 21.03
N VAL A 271 -16.52 2.53 21.37
CA VAL A 271 -15.16 2.17 20.91
C VAL A 271 -14.46 1.22 21.87
N LEU A 272 -14.66 1.37 23.19
CA LEU A 272 -13.92 0.61 24.20
C LEU A 272 -14.68 -0.61 24.75
N GLN A 273 -16.03 -0.65 24.70
CA GLN A 273 -16.78 -1.84 25.14
C GLN A 273 -16.47 -3.10 24.32
N PRO A 274 -16.39 -3.06 22.97
CA PRO A 274 -16.07 -4.25 22.19
C PRO A 274 -14.69 -4.81 22.57
N ILE A 275 -13.73 -3.94 22.87
CA ILE A 275 -12.37 -4.30 23.26
C ILE A 275 -12.38 -5.02 24.61
N ASN A 276 -13.13 -4.52 25.60
CA ASN A 276 -13.24 -5.17 26.91
C ASN A 276 -13.92 -6.55 26.84
N SER A 277 -14.91 -6.72 25.94
CA SER A 277 -15.54 -8.04 25.75
C SER A 277 -14.60 -9.08 25.11
N LEU A 278 -13.64 -8.64 24.29
CA LEU A 278 -12.60 -9.52 23.71
C LEU A 278 -11.58 -9.98 24.75
N PHE A 279 -11.28 -9.17 25.77
CA PHE A 279 -10.37 -9.55 26.85
C PHE A 279 -11.00 -10.46 27.91
N CYS A 280 -12.33 -10.46 28.06
CA CYS A 280 -13.02 -11.37 28.99
C CYS A 280 -13.15 -12.83 28.49
N ILE A 281 -12.84 -13.12 27.23
CA ILE A 281 -12.88 -14.49 26.67
C ILE A 281 -11.58 -15.27 26.94
N ALA A 282 -10.55 -14.62 27.50
CA ALA A 282 -9.22 -15.20 27.71
C ALA A 282 -8.88 -15.54 29.19
N HIS A 283 -9.89 -15.72 30.04
CA HIS A 283 -9.79 -16.28 31.39
C HIS A 283 -10.73 -17.46 31.57
#